data_AF-A0A7X7FMK2-F1
#
_entry.id   AF-A0A7X7FMK2-F1
#
_cell.length_a   1.000
_cell.length_b   1.000
_cell.length_c   1.000
_cell.angle_alpha   90.00
_cell.angle_beta   90.00
_cell.angle_gamma   90.00
#
_symmetry.space_group_name_H-M   'P 1'
#
loop_
_entity.id
_entity.type
_entity.pdbx_description
1 polymer ?
#
loop_
_entity_poly.entity_id
_entity_poly.type
_entity_poly.pdbx_seq_one_letter_code
_entity_poly.pdbx_strand_id
1 'polypeptide(L)'
;VTFTATPATGWLFVGWSGGASGSANPLNLTTEDGLAVTARFAPQTHTLTIATAGAGFGAVNPTVGVHSYPYGEVVTLTATPAAGSRFVGWSGAVASSANPITVTMTANRVVTATFGSAADTAPLVDFGWAPEQPLGGAPVTFSAAVTGTAPFTYTWTFGDQSDAMVTKEPVVEHVFPAAVAPVTYTVGLWVLGSAGPASGIRQYDLVVFPRRLFLPGIIR
;
A
#
# COMPACT_ATOMS: atom_id res chain seq x y z
N VAL A 1 -50.76 2.34 -35.88
CA VAL A 1 -50.36 1.59 -34.66
C VAL A 1 -49.00 2.08 -34.20
N THR A 2 -48.80 2.24 -32.90
CA THR A 2 -47.51 2.65 -32.30
C THR A 2 -46.92 1.50 -31.52
N PHE A 3 -45.66 1.18 -31.80
CA PHE A 3 -44.87 0.17 -31.09
C PHE A 3 -43.80 0.88 -30.27
N THR A 4 -43.71 0.55 -28.99
CA THR A 4 -42.67 1.06 -28.09
C THR A 4 -41.88 -0.11 -27.56
N ALA A 5 -40.56 -0.06 -27.73
CA ALA A 5 -39.64 -1.00 -27.13
C ALA A 5 -39.11 -0.41 -25.82
N THR A 6 -39.25 -1.15 -24.71
CA THR A 6 -38.68 -0.77 -23.42
C THR A 6 -37.59 -1.78 -23.06
N PRO A 7 -36.30 -1.44 -23.21
CA PRO A 7 -35.23 -2.31 -22.78
C PRO A 7 -35.28 -2.56 -21.28
N ALA A 8 -35.00 -3.81 -20.86
CA ALA A 8 -34.71 -4.11 -19.47
C ALA A 8 -33.36 -3.49 -19.04
N THR A 9 -33.13 -3.34 -17.74
CA THR A 9 -31.83 -2.90 -17.21
C THR A 9 -30.70 -3.78 -17.76
N GLY A 10 -29.63 -3.15 -18.27
CA GLY A 10 -28.50 -3.85 -18.88
C GLY A 10 -28.71 -4.26 -20.34
N TRP A 11 -29.82 -3.88 -20.97
CA TRP A 11 -30.09 -4.09 -22.38
C TRP A 11 -30.29 -2.78 -23.12
N LEU A 12 -29.90 -2.77 -24.40
CA LEU A 12 -30.08 -1.66 -25.32
C LEU A 12 -31.04 -2.09 -26.44
N PHE A 13 -31.96 -1.21 -26.82
CA PHE A 13 -32.75 -1.39 -28.04
C PHE A 13 -31.84 -1.18 -29.26
N VAL A 14 -31.78 -2.16 -30.15
CA VAL A 14 -30.91 -2.10 -31.36
C VAL A 14 -31.68 -1.96 -32.66
N GLY A 15 -33.01 -2.08 -32.63
CA GLY A 15 -33.85 -1.83 -33.79
C GLY A 15 -35.04 -2.77 -33.92
N TRP A 16 -35.88 -2.48 -34.91
CA TRP A 16 -37.02 -3.30 -35.32
C TRP A 16 -36.64 -4.21 -36.48
N SER A 17 -37.33 -5.35 -36.59
CA SER A 17 -37.20 -6.30 -37.71
C SER A 17 -38.53 -7.01 -38.00
N GLY A 18 -38.61 -7.72 -39.13
CA GLY A 18 -39.83 -8.38 -39.60
C GLY A 18 -40.62 -7.48 -40.55
N GLY A 19 -41.90 -7.25 -40.24
CA GLY A 19 -42.78 -6.37 -41.02
C GLY A 19 -42.45 -4.87 -40.95
N ALA A 20 -41.45 -4.49 -40.14
CA ALA A 20 -40.88 -3.14 -40.12
C ALA A 20 -39.38 -3.21 -39.79
N SER A 21 -38.64 -2.15 -40.14
CA SER A 21 -37.20 -2.02 -39.90
C SER A 21 -36.82 -0.62 -39.44
N GLY A 22 -35.68 -0.49 -38.77
CA GLY A 22 -35.11 0.80 -38.37
C GLY A 22 -34.91 0.92 -36.86
N SER A 23 -34.36 2.05 -36.42
CA SER A 23 -33.98 2.32 -35.03
C SER A 23 -34.91 3.30 -34.30
N ALA A 24 -35.94 3.82 -34.98
CA ALA A 24 -36.91 4.74 -34.37
C ALA A 24 -37.69 4.04 -33.26
N ASN A 25 -37.67 4.59 -32.06
CA ASN A 25 -38.42 4.08 -30.91
C ASN A 25 -38.99 5.28 -30.14
N PRO A 26 -40.32 5.51 -30.13
CA PRO A 26 -41.37 4.64 -30.67
C PRO A 26 -41.40 4.53 -32.20
N LEU A 27 -41.91 3.41 -32.72
CA LEU A 27 -42.15 3.16 -34.14
C LEU A 27 -43.64 3.31 -34.46
N ASN A 28 -43.97 4.17 -35.42
CA ASN A 28 -45.34 4.35 -35.91
C ASN A 28 -45.51 3.68 -37.28
N LEU A 29 -46.55 2.85 -37.42
CA LEU A 29 -46.92 2.18 -38.67
C LEU A 29 -48.37 2.51 -39.04
N THR A 30 -48.65 2.68 -40.33
CA THR A 30 -49.95 3.08 -40.89
C THR A 30 -50.74 1.94 -41.55
N THR A 31 -50.36 0.67 -41.34
CA THR A 31 -50.87 -0.47 -42.12
C THR A 31 -52.10 -1.19 -41.53
N GLU A 32 -52.96 -1.73 -42.42
CA GLU A 32 -54.19 -2.49 -42.11
C GLU A 32 -54.00 -4.03 -42.09
N ASP A 33 -52.86 -4.57 -42.55
CA ASP A 33 -52.58 -6.02 -42.59
C ASP A 33 -51.63 -6.50 -41.48
N GLY A 34 -51.79 -7.77 -41.07
CA GLY A 34 -51.12 -8.43 -39.94
C GLY A 34 -49.60 -8.63 -40.08
N LEU A 35 -48.85 -7.53 -39.97
CA LEU A 35 -47.39 -7.55 -39.96
C LEU A 35 -46.84 -8.00 -38.60
N ALA A 36 -45.97 -9.02 -38.62
CA ALA A 36 -45.20 -9.43 -37.45
C ALA A 36 -43.98 -8.51 -37.26
N VAL A 37 -44.01 -7.64 -36.25
CA VAL A 37 -42.91 -6.72 -35.92
C VAL A 37 -42.18 -7.23 -34.68
N THR A 38 -40.85 -7.32 -34.75
CA THR A 38 -39.99 -7.82 -33.65
C THR A 38 -39.03 -6.73 -33.19
N ALA A 39 -39.06 -6.40 -31.90
CA ALA A 39 -38.04 -5.57 -31.25
C ALA A 39 -36.78 -6.39 -30.99
N ARG A 40 -35.60 -5.84 -31.32
CA ARG A 40 -34.31 -6.47 -31.06
C ARG A 40 -33.57 -5.71 -29.96
N PHE A 41 -32.94 -6.47 -29.08
CA PHE A 41 -32.14 -5.92 -27.98
C PHE A 41 -30.75 -6.56 -27.97
N ALA A 42 -29.77 -5.82 -27.48
CA ALA A 42 -28.41 -6.33 -27.24
C ALA A 42 -27.97 -6.01 -25.80
N PRO A 43 -27.12 -6.84 -25.18
CA PRO A 43 -26.56 -6.53 -23.87
C PRO A 43 -25.77 -5.23 -23.91
N GLN A 44 -25.92 -4.40 -22.89
CA GLN A 44 -25.01 -3.29 -22.65
C GLN A 44 -23.66 -3.86 -22.20
N THR A 45 -22.57 -3.31 -22.72
CA THR A 45 -21.20 -3.71 -22.37
C THR A 45 -20.46 -2.58 -21.70
N HIS A 46 -19.57 -2.92 -20.77
CA HIS A 46 -18.73 -2.00 -20.02
C HIS A 46 -17.27 -2.41 -20.07
N THR A 47 -16.39 -1.42 -20.05
CA THR A 47 -14.94 -1.64 -20.06
C THR A 47 -14.37 -1.78 -18.65
N LEU A 48 -13.54 -2.78 -18.43
CA LEU A 48 -12.69 -2.92 -17.25
C LEU A 48 -11.23 -2.70 -17.67
N THR A 49 -10.64 -1.60 -17.21
CA THR A 49 -9.22 -1.32 -17.40
C THR A 49 -8.44 -1.80 -16.18
N ILE A 50 -7.54 -2.75 -16.38
CA ILE A 50 -6.67 -3.32 -15.34
C ILE A 50 -5.27 -2.76 -15.53
N ALA A 51 -4.69 -2.21 -14.46
CA ALA A 51 -3.33 -1.68 -14.44
C ALA A 51 -2.52 -2.23 -13.26
N THR A 52 -1.21 -2.03 -13.29
CA THR A 52 -0.30 -2.32 -12.18
C THR A 52 0.49 -1.08 -11.80
N ALA A 53 0.82 -0.94 -10.52
CA ALA A 53 1.63 0.15 -10.00
C ALA A 53 2.57 -0.33 -8.87
N GLY A 54 3.47 0.57 -8.44
CA GLY A 54 4.42 0.32 -7.36
C GLY A 54 5.81 -0.11 -7.84
N ALA A 55 6.69 -0.38 -6.87
CA ALA A 55 8.10 -0.73 -7.13
C ALA A 55 8.31 -2.25 -7.33
N GLY A 56 7.33 -3.07 -6.97
CA GLY A 56 7.37 -4.51 -7.19
C GLY A 56 6.81 -4.91 -8.56
N PHE A 57 7.01 -6.18 -8.91
CA PHE A 57 6.49 -6.79 -10.12
C PHE A 57 5.43 -7.86 -9.79
N GLY A 58 4.52 -8.08 -10.73
CA GLY A 58 3.51 -9.12 -10.60
C GLY A 58 2.63 -9.20 -11.84
N ALA A 59 1.84 -10.25 -11.88
CA ALA A 59 0.81 -10.45 -12.89
C ALA A 59 -0.57 -10.30 -12.27
N VAL A 60 -1.55 -9.92 -13.09
CA VAL A 60 -2.96 -9.93 -12.72
C VAL A 60 -3.68 -10.88 -13.68
N ASN A 61 -4.70 -11.58 -13.19
CA ASN A 61 -5.66 -12.33 -13.99
C ASN A 61 -7.08 -11.77 -13.74
N PRO A 62 -7.81 -11.32 -14.77
CA PRO A 62 -7.40 -11.15 -16.18
C PRO A 62 -6.19 -10.23 -16.35
N THR A 63 -5.46 -10.38 -17.46
CA THR A 63 -4.20 -9.66 -17.68
C THR A 63 -4.39 -8.15 -17.70
N VAL A 64 -3.33 -7.41 -17.41
CA VAL A 64 -3.28 -5.95 -17.56
C VAL A 64 -3.75 -5.56 -18.97
N GLY A 65 -4.58 -4.52 -19.05
CA GLY A 65 -5.19 -4.07 -20.31
C GLY A 65 -6.65 -3.69 -20.16
N VAL A 66 -7.32 -3.51 -21.30
CA VAL A 66 -8.75 -3.15 -21.38
C VAL A 66 -9.54 -4.38 -21.79
N HIS A 67 -10.57 -4.71 -21.00
CA HIS A 67 -11.48 -5.83 -21.24
C HIS A 67 -12.91 -5.33 -21.36
N SER A 68 -13.78 -6.05 -22.07
CA SER A 68 -15.20 -5.71 -22.24
C SER A 68 -16.06 -6.80 -21.64
N TYR A 69 -17.02 -6.40 -20.80
CA TYR A 69 -17.93 -7.31 -20.09
C TYR A 69 -19.38 -6.83 -20.20
N PRO A 70 -20.34 -7.74 -20.38
CA PRO A 70 -21.76 -7.47 -20.19
C PRO A 70 -22.10 -6.78 -18.87
N TYR A 71 -23.18 -5.99 -18.90
CA TYR A 71 -23.74 -5.37 -17.71
C TYR A 71 -24.09 -6.43 -16.65
N GLY A 72 -23.70 -6.17 -15.41
CA GLY A 72 -23.98 -7.02 -14.25
C GLY A 72 -23.02 -8.19 -14.09
N GLU A 73 -22.09 -8.43 -15.01
CA GLU A 73 -21.11 -9.50 -14.88
C GLU A 73 -20.20 -9.27 -13.67
N VAL A 74 -19.90 -10.33 -12.93
CA VAL A 74 -19.00 -10.30 -11.77
C VAL A 74 -17.66 -10.91 -12.17
N VAL A 75 -16.65 -10.05 -12.31
CA VAL A 75 -15.31 -10.44 -12.73
C VAL A 75 -14.44 -10.68 -11.50
N THR A 76 -13.80 -11.84 -11.40
CA THR A 76 -12.83 -12.13 -10.33
C THR A 76 -11.43 -11.71 -10.76
N LEU A 77 -10.76 -10.87 -9.97
CA LEU A 77 -9.39 -10.42 -10.18
C LEU A 77 -8.46 -11.10 -9.18
N THR A 78 -7.38 -11.67 -9.68
CA THR A 78 -6.33 -12.29 -8.86
C THR A 78 -4.98 -11.67 -9.20
N ALA A 79 -4.25 -11.22 -8.18
CA ALA A 79 -2.88 -10.73 -8.32
C ALA A 79 -1.89 -11.82 -7.89
N THR A 80 -0.85 -12.03 -8.69
CA THR A 80 0.23 -12.98 -8.39
C THR A 80 1.54 -12.20 -8.37
N PRO A 81 2.13 -11.93 -7.19
CA PRO A 81 3.43 -11.27 -7.08
C PRO A 81 4.52 -12.12 -7.74
N ALA A 82 5.45 -11.47 -8.43
CA ALA A 82 6.66 -12.13 -8.91
C ALA A 82 7.62 -12.42 -7.74
N ALA A 83 8.63 -13.26 -7.98
CA ALA A 83 9.69 -13.51 -7.00
C ALA A 83 10.34 -12.19 -6.55
N GLY A 84 10.56 -12.03 -5.23
CA GLY A 84 11.11 -10.80 -4.66
C GLY A 84 10.13 -9.63 -4.57
N SER A 85 8.85 -9.83 -4.91
CA SER A 85 7.78 -8.84 -4.79
C SER A 85 6.66 -9.33 -3.87
N ARG A 86 5.79 -8.41 -3.44
CA ARG A 86 4.59 -8.70 -2.67
C ARG A 86 3.39 -7.93 -3.22
N PHE A 87 2.20 -8.48 -3.03
CA PHE A 87 0.96 -7.76 -3.28
C PHE A 87 0.73 -6.75 -2.15
N VAL A 88 0.44 -5.49 -2.49
CA VAL A 88 0.16 -4.42 -1.53
C VAL A 88 -1.35 -4.24 -1.36
N GLY A 89 -2.08 -4.23 -2.48
CA GLY A 89 -3.52 -4.00 -2.48
C GLY A 89 -4.06 -3.58 -3.85
N TRP A 90 -5.38 -3.60 -3.97
CA TRP A 90 -6.14 -3.07 -5.10
C TRP A 90 -6.56 -1.62 -4.84
N SER A 91 -6.66 -0.82 -5.90
CA SER A 91 -7.21 0.53 -5.87
C SER A 91 -8.04 0.84 -7.13
N GLY A 92 -8.71 2.00 -7.14
CA GLY A 92 -9.62 2.42 -8.21
C GLY A 92 -11.06 2.07 -7.87
N ALA A 93 -11.72 1.30 -8.73
CA ALA A 93 -13.11 0.90 -8.55
C ALA A 93 -13.35 0.02 -7.31
N VAL A 94 -12.32 -0.70 -6.86
CA VAL A 94 -12.35 -1.49 -5.62
C VAL A 94 -11.05 -1.23 -4.88
N ALA A 95 -11.15 -0.72 -3.65
CA ALA A 95 -10.03 -0.58 -2.74
C ALA A 95 -10.06 -1.71 -1.70
N SER A 96 -9.05 -2.59 -1.72
CA SER A 96 -9.01 -3.75 -0.83
C SER A 96 -7.59 -4.31 -0.75
N SER A 97 -7.20 -4.83 0.41
CA SER A 97 -5.98 -5.64 0.56
C SER A 97 -6.23 -7.14 0.33
N ALA A 98 -7.50 -7.56 0.19
CA ALA A 98 -7.85 -8.93 -0.11
C ALA A 98 -7.39 -9.32 -1.51
N ASN A 99 -7.02 -10.59 -1.69
CA ASN A 99 -6.66 -11.15 -2.98
C ASN A 99 -7.03 -12.64 -2.97
N PRO A 100 -7.95 -13.12 -3.84
CA PRO A 100 -8.59 -12.39 -4.96
C PRO A 100 -9.67 -11.38 -4.52
N ILE A 101 -10.12 -10.53 -5.47
CA ILE A 101 -11.31 -9.65 -5.34
C ILE A 101 -12.31 -9.88 -6.47
N THR A 102 -13.52 -9.35 -6.31
CA THR A 102 -14.55 -9.36 -7.36
C THR A 102 -14.99 -7.95 -7.73
N VAL A 103 -15.27 -7.72 -9.01
CA VAL A 103 -15.76 -6.45 -9.56
C VAL A 103 -17.05 -6.69 -10.34
N THR A 104 -18.16 -6.07 -9.91
CA THR A 104 -19.42 -6.11 -10.67
C THR A 104 -19.46 -4.99 -11.71
N MET A 105 -19.67 -5.37 -12.98
CA MET A 105 -19.61 -4.49 -14.14
C MET A 105 -20.95 -3.78 -14.43
N THR A 106 -21.24 -2.71 -13.68
CA THR A 106 -22.43 -1.86 -13.91
C THR A 106 -22.12 -0.54 -14.62
N ALA A 107 -20.84 -0.26 -14.83
CA ALA A 107 -20.30 0.90 -15.51
C ALA A 107 -18.87 0.57 -15.97
N ASN A 108 -18.24 1.48 -16.72
CA ASN A 108 -16.80 1.37 -17.00
C ASN A 108 -16.01 1.50 -15.68
N ARG A 109 -14.99 0.66 -15.48
CA ARG A 109 -14.22 0.59 -14.24
C ARG A 109 -12.73 0.57 -14.54
N VAL A 110 -11.96 1.12 -13.61
CA VAL A 110 -10.50 1.03 -13.60
C VAL A 110 -10.08 0.39 -12.28
N VAL A 111 -9.24 -0.64 -12.34
CA VAL A 111 -8.68 -1.31 -11.16
C VAL A 111 -7.16 -1.41 -11.31
N THR A 112 -6.45 -1.01 -10.26
CA THR A 112 -4.99 -1.07 -10.22
C THR A 112 -4.53 -2.01 -9.13
N ALA A 113 -3.72 -3.01 -9.49
CA ALA A 113 -2.98 -3.84 -8.54
C ALA A 113 -1.66 -3.16 -8.18
N THR A 114 -1.41 -2.91 -6.89
CA THR A 114 -0.13 -2.38 -6.43
C THR A 114 0.75 -3.52 -5.95
N PHE A 115 1.96 -3.60 -6.51
CA PHE A 115 3.01 -4.51 -6.04
C PHE A 115 4.14 -3.71 -5.41
N GLY A 116 4.61 -4.19 -4.26
CA GLY A 116 5.77 -3.64 -3.55
C GLY A 116 6.93 -4.64 -3.62
N SER A 117 8.14 -4.19 -3.28
CA SER A 117 9.25 -5.11 -3.12
C SER A 117 8.99 -5.99 -1.90
N ALA A 118 9.42 -7.25 -1.91
CA ALA A 118 9.37 -8.11 -0.72
C ALA A 118 10.23 -7.55 0.43
N ALA A 119 11.24 -6.72 0.09
CA ALA A 119 12.04 -5.95 1.04
C ALA A 119 11.30 -4.77 1.70
N ASP A 120 10.09 -4.40 1.24
CA ASP A 120 9.27 -3.32 1.81
C ASP A 120 8.44 -3.76 3.01
N THR A 121 8.76 -4.89 3.64
CA THR A 121 8.33 -5.11 5.03
C THR A 121 9.07 -4.09 5.90
N ALA A 122 8.36 -3.39 6.78
CA ALA A 122 9.01 -2.50 7.74
C ALA A 122 10.17 -3.26 8.39
N PRO A 123 11.40 -2.70 8.39
CA PRO A 123 12.52 -3.41 8.95
C PRO A 123 12.21 -3.77 10.40
N LEU A 124 12.48 -5.01 10.82
CA LEU A 124 12.61 -5.27 12.24
C LEU A 124 13.83 -4.47 12.69
N VAL A 125 13.55 -3.42 13.46
CA VAL A 125 14.56 -2.58 14.07
C VAL A 125 14.73 -3.08 15.49
N ASP A 126 15.98 -3.13 15.93
CA ASP A 126 16.43 -3.26 17.30
C ASP A 126 17.76 -2.52 17.44
N PHE A 127 18.24 -2.33 18.66
CA PHE A 127 19.59 -1.80 18.89
C PHE A 127 20.14 -2.21 20.25
N GLY A 128 21.46 -2.27 20.33
CA GLY A 128 22.21 -2.44 21.57
C GLY A 128 23.15 -1.27 21.82
N TRP A 129 23.74 -1.24 23.02
CA TRP A 129 24.74 -0.25 23.41
C TRP A 129 25.90 -0.90 24.16
N ALA A 130 27.04 -0.22 24.16
CA ALA A 130 28.21 -0.57 24.97
C ALA A 130 28.87 0.71 25.52
N PRO A 131 29.40 0.69 26.76
CA PRO A 131 29.38 -0.43 27.72
C PRO A 131 27.99 -0.67 28.31
N GLU A 132 27.74 -1.87 28.87
CA GLU A 132 26.45 -2.26 29.48
C GLU A 132 26.03 -1.33 30.62
N GLN A 133 27.02 -0.76 31.33
CA GLN A 133 26.83 0.29 32.33
C GLN A 133 27.50 1.59 31.87
N PRO A 134 26.82 2.44 31.09
CA PRO A 134 27.35 3.72 30.66
C PRO A 134 27.64 4.65 31.83
N LEU A 135 28.71 5.44 31.69
CA LEU A 135 29.07 6.49 32.65
C LEU A 135 28.88 7.87 32.01
N GLY A 136 28.27 8.80 32.74
CA GLY A 136 28.11 10.18 32.28
C GLY A 136 29.47 10.83 31.96
N GLY A 137 29.55 11.52 30.83
CA GLY A 137 30.78 12.09 30.28
C GLY A 137 31.75 11.09 29.63
N ALA A 138 31.36 9.81 29.49
CA ALA A 138 32.06 8.81 28.68
C ALA A 138 31.32 8.54 27.37
N PRO A 139 32.02 8.16 26.28
CA PRO A 139 31.37 7.73 25.05
C PRO A 139 30.62 6.41 25.27
N VAL A 140 29.44 6.34 24.65
CA VAL A 140 28.59 5.15 24.57
C VAL A 140 28.40 4.83 23.09
N THR A 141 28.76 3.62 22.69
CA THR A 141 28.57 3.14 21.32
C THR A 141 27.19 2.50 21.20
N PHE A 142 26.39 2.96 20.24
CA PHE A 142 25.08 2.40 19.90
C PHE A 142 25.18 1.68 18.56
N SER A 143 24.61 0.46 18.48
CA SER A 143 24.64 -0.38 17.29
C SER A 143 23.22 -0.78 16.89
N ALA A 144 22.79 -0.37 15.71
CA ALA A 144 21.52 -0.78 15.13
C ALA A 144 21.58 -2.23 14.64
N ALA A 145 20.53 -3.00 14.92
CA ALA A 145 20.27 -4.31 14.35
C ALA A 145 19.01 -4.23 13.50
N VAL A 146 19.16 -4.32 12.18
CA VAL A 146 18.06 -4.08 11.22
C VAL A 146 17.96 -5.24 10.25
N THR A 147 16.77 -5.81 10.09
CA THR A 147 16.48 -6.75 9.00
C THR A 147 15.97 -6.01 7.77
N GLY A 148 16.30 -6.47 6.57
CA GLY A 148 15.80 -5.92 5.31
C GLY A 148 16.94 -5.65 4.32
N THR A 149 16.62 -4.96 3.22
CA THR A 149 17.61 -4.66 2.18
C THR A 149 18.02 -3.20 2.25
N ALA A 150 19.34 -2.96 2.35
CA ALA A 150 19.96 -1.65 2.26
C ALA A 150 19.68 -0.98 0.89
N PRO A 151 19.80 0.37 0.77
CA PRO A 151 20.33 1.31 1.76
C PRO A 151 19.32 1.77 2.80
N PHE A 152 19.81 1.99 4.02
CA PHE A 152 19.03 2.53 5.15
C PHE A 152 19.46 3.95 5.50
N THR A 153 18.55 4.72 6.09
CA THR A 153 18.86 5.94 6.85
C THR A 153 18.44 5.71 8.29
N TYR A 154 19.34 5.96 9.24
CA TYR A 154 19.11 5.84 10.67
C TYR A 154 18.95 7.23 11.29
N THR A 155 17.95 7.40 12.15
CA THR A 155 17.77 8.60 12.97
C THR A 155 17.75 8.18 14.43
N TRP A 156 18.73 8.65 15.19
CA TRP A 156 18.89 8.39 16.62
C TRP A 156 18.43 9.59 17.45
N THR A 157 17.75 9.33 18.56
CA THR A 157 17.47 10.33 19.60
C THR A 157 17.94 9.79 20.94
N PHE A 158 18.63 10.60 21.74
CA PHE A 158 19.23 10.12 22.99
C PHE A 158 18.45 10.50 24.25
N GLY A 159 17.43 11.36 24.14
CA GLY A 159 16.55 11.71 25.27
C GLY A 159 17.16 12.72 26.26
N ASP A 160 18.35 13.26 25.99
CA ASP A 160 19.07 14.23 26.79
C ASP A 160 18.98 15.67 26.25
N GLN A 161 17.99 15.93 25.39
CA GLN A 161 17.77 17.19 24.67
C GLN A 161 18.79 17.50 23.56
N SER A 162 19.70 16.58 23.22
CA SER A 162 20.50 16.70 22.01
C SER A 162 19.60 16.66 20.76
N ASP A 163 20.05 17.30 19.68
CA ASP A 163 19.41 17.15 18.37
C ASP A 163 19.43 15.68 17.91
N ALA A 164 18.45 15.30 17.11
CA ALA A 164 18.40 13.97 16.53
C ALA A 164 19.56 13.77 15.54
N MET A 165 20.22 12.63 15.61
CA MET A 165 21.36 12.32 14.75
C MET A 165 20.92 11.47 13.57
N VAL A 166 21.07 11.98 12.34
CA VAL A 166 20.74 11.28 11.09
C VAL A 166 22.00 10.77 10.41
N THR A 167 22.06 9.48 10.07
CA THR A 167 23.26 8.85 9.48
C THR A 167 22.91 7.70 8.53
N LYS A 168 23.90 7.30 7.71
CA LYS A 168 23.87 6.07 6.91
C LYS A 168 24.61 4.91 7.59
N GLU A 169 25.37 5.21 8.64
CA GLU A 169 26.12 4.21 9.40
C GLU A 169 25.23 3.57 10.47
N PRO A 170 25.27 2.23 10.64
CA PRO A 170 24.47 1.53 11.64
C PRO A 170 25.01 1.67 13.07
N VAL A 171 26.25 2.17 13.22
CA VAL A 171 26.94 2.30 14.50
C VAL A 171 27.28 3.77 14.75
N VAL A 172 27.00 4.25 15.96
CA VAL A 172 27.15 5.66 16.33
C VAL A 172 27.70 5.78 17.76
N GLU A 173 28.32 6.91 18.09
CA GLU A 173 28.74 7.22 19.45
C GLU A 173 28.00 8.45 19.97
N HIS A 174 27.64 8.43 21.25
CA HIS A 174 27.06 9.58 21.96
C HIS A 174 27.65 9.69 23.36
N VAL A 175 27.73 10.91 23.89
CA VAL A 175 28.24 11.17 25.24
C VAL A 175 27.14 11.87 26.04
N PHE A 176 26.60 11.16 27.04
CA PHE A 176 25.60 11.74 27.94
C PHE A 176 26.24 12.72 28.93
N PRO A 177 25.50 13.74 29.39
CA PRO A 177 25.97 14.67 30.41
C PRO A 177 26.45 13.96 31.68
N ALA A 178 27.47 14.52 32.33
CA ALA A 178 27.88 14.05 33.64
C ALA A 178 26.80 14.35 34.69
N ALA A 179 26.48 13.37 35.53
CA ALA A 179 25.50 13.49 36.60
C ALA A 179 26.11 13.03 37.94
N VAL A 180 25.48 13.45 39.04
CA VAL A 180 25.87 13.06 40.42
C VAL A 180 25.08 11.85 40.95
N ALA A 181 24.08 11.39 40.20
CA ALA A 181 23.26 10.23 40.47
C ALA A 181 22.88 9.55 39.14
N PRO A 182 22.40 8.29 39.15
CA PRO A 182 21.93 7.64 37.93
C PRO A 182 20.77 8.42 37.28
N VAL A 183 20.82 8.56 35.96
CA VAL A 183 19.78 9.24 35.16
C VAL A 183 19.28 8.28 34.09
N THR A 184 17.96 8.21 33.91
CA THR A 184 17.34 7.42 32.85
C THR A 184 17.07 8.31 31.65
N TYR A 185 17.50 7.86 30.46
CA TYR A 185 17.25 8.50 29.18
C TYR A 185 16.48 7.57 28.26
N THR A 186 15.49 8.07 27.54
CA THR A 186 14.77 7.30 26.52
C THR A 186 15.50 7.45 25.18
N VAL A 187 16.21 6.39 24.79
CA VAL A 187 16.93 6.34 23.51
C VAL A 187 16.01 5.76 22.45
N GLY A 188 15.95 6.40 21.28
CA GLY A 188 15.11 6.01 20.16
C GLY A 188 15.91 5.83 18.88
N LEU A 189 15.50 4.84 18.08
CA LEU A 189 16.01 4.56 16.75
C LEU A 189 14.86 4.50 15.76
N TRP A 190 14.89 5.37 14.76
CA TRP A 190 14.05 5.32 13.57
C TRP A 190 14.88 4.89 12.36
N VAL A 191 14.37 3.94 11.58
CA VAL A 191 15.03 3.47 10.36
C VAL A 191 14.11 3.65 9.18
N LEU A 192 14.62 4.28 8.11
CA LEU A 192 13.92 4.46 6.84
C LEU A 192 14.63 3.68 5.73
N GLY A 193 13.87 2.85 5.00
CA GLY A 193 14.34 2.13 3.81
C GLY A 193 14.33 2.96 2.53
N SER A 194 14.96 2.47 1.46
CA SER A 194 15.11 3.17 0.18
C SER A 194 13.82 3.31 -0.65
N ALA A 195 12.73 2.64 -0.29
CA ALA A 195 11.53 2.50 -1.11
C ALA A 195 10.31 3.33 -0.64
N GLY A 196 10.47 4.28 0.29
CA GLY A 196 9.35 5.02 0.88
C GLY A 196 8.98 4.52 2.28
N PRO A 197 7.77 4.81 2.81
CA PRO A 197 7.52 5.12 4.21
C PRO A 197 7.53 3.92 5.17
N ALA A 198 8.15 2.80 4.78
CA ALA A 198 8.43 1.72 5.71
C ALA A 198 9.43 2.21 6.76
N SER A 199 8.90 2.62 7.92
CA SER A 199 9.67 3.07 9.07
C SER A 199 9.57 2.03 10.17
N GLY A 200 10.73 1.54 10.63
CA GLY A 200 10.82 0.78 11.87
C GLY A 200 11.23 1.71 13.01
N ILE A 201 10.62 1.55 14.18
CA ILE A 201 10.90 2.36 15.38
C ILE A 201 11.19 1.43 16.55
N ARG A 202 12.25 1.74 17.32
CA ARG A 202 12.49 1.14 18.64
C ARG A 202 12.92 2.18 19.64
N GLN A 203 12.58 1.93 20.90
CA GLN A 203 12.98 2.75 22.02
C GLN A 203 13.34 1.87 23.21
N TYR A 204 14.38 2.26 23.95
CA TYR A 204 14.76 1.66 25.22
C TYR A 204 15.06 2.74 26.24
N ASP A 205 14.74 2.46 27.50
CA ASP A 205 15.19 3.27 28.63
C ASP A 205 16.60 2.83 29.03
N LEU A 206 17.54 3.78 28.95
CA LEU A 206 18.95 3.60 29.28
C LEU A 206 19.26 4.29 30.60
N VAL A 207 19.78 3.54 31.57
CA VAL A 207 20.29 4.11 32.83
C VAL A 207 21.77 4.43 32.69
N VAL A 208 22.11 5.71 32.83
CA VAL A 208 23.49 6.22 32.81
C VAL A 208 23.94 6.53 34.23
N PHE A 209 25.08 5.99 34.64
CA PHE A 209 25.60 6.09 36.00
C PHE A 209 26.58 7.26 36.16
N PRO A 210 26.70 7.84 37.36
CA PRO A 210 27.69 8.87 37.64
C PRO A 210 29.11 8.28 37.59
N ARG A 211 30.08 9.03 37.06
CA ARG A 211 31.50 8.68 37.24
C ARG A 211 31.85 8.78 38.73
N ARG A 212 32.25 7.67 39.34
CA ARG A 212 32.78 7.71 40.71
C ARG A 212 34.12 8.45 40.69
N LEU A 213 34.15 9.65 41.27
CA LEU A 213 35.40 10.30 41.64
C LEU A 213 35.97 9.54 42.83
N PHE A 214 37.06 8.79 42.62
CA PHE A 214 37.89 8.37 43.73
C PHE A 214 38.51 9.64 44.32
N LEU A 215 37.99 10.13 45.45
CA LEU A 215 38.70 11.10 46.26
C LEU A 215 39.97 10.39 46.76
N PRO A 216 41.18 10.87 46.43
CA PRO A 216 42.40 10.30 47.01
C PRO A 216 42.30 10.47 48.53
N GLY A 217 42.40 9.35 49.25
CA GLY A 217 42.19 9.30 50.69
C GLY A 217 43.07 10.31 51.42
N ILE A 218 42.45 11.12 52.27
CA ILE A 218 43.13 11.83 53.34
C ILE A 218 43.66 10.75 54.29
N ILE A 219 44.93 10.37 54.13
CA ILE A 219 45.69 9.70 55.18
C ILE A 219 45.91 10.77 56.26
N ARG A 220 45.57 10.39 57.51
CA ARG A 220 45.56 11.23 58.71
C ARG A 220 46.83 12.03 58.93
#